data_AF-A0A355KPP8-F1
#
_entry.id   AF-A0A355KPP8-F1
#
_cell.length_a   1.000
_cell.length_b   1.000
_cell.length_c   1.000
_cell.angle_alpha   90.00
_cell.angle_beta   90.00
_cell.angle_gamma   90.00
#
_symmetry.space_group_name_H-M   'P 1'
#
loop_
_entity.id
_entity.type
_entity.pdbx_description
1 polymer ?
#
loop_
_entity_poly.entity_id
_entity_poly.type
_entity_poly.pdbx_seq_one_letter_code
_entity_poly.pdbx_strand_id
1 'polypeptide(L)'
;MVEIRPKSRGISLNSFMQVSFPIILRVRIAEKNIFSKYKLVIIRRDWMNSFGKKIIDRFVKKGVSPHKVAWSSSWGMYLAFSPFLGIQTILVFIVAFFFRAQASVVFTVLYTVNNPWTMIPIVLMDYLFGVWLFQIFGISMAAYEPYWMGWVNAKLTPYLTPYLGVQQLKIWPYLVGGNIIAIIAACITYPVIKRVYLRGFEAAKRRVA
;
A
#
# COMPACT_ATOMS: atom_id res chain seq x y z
N MET A 1 9.72 92.10 28.12
CA MET A 1 10.41 92.59 26.91
C MET A 1 11.14 91.40 26.29
N VAL A 2 10.98 91.26 24.97
CA VAL A 2 11.62 90.32 24.03
C VAL A 2 11.05 88.89 23.92
N GLU A 3 10.61 88.64 22.69
CA GLU A 3 9.92 87.50 22.08
C GLU A 3 10.92 86.45 21.55
N ILE A 4 10.60 85.15 21.66
CA ILE A 4 11.17 84.13 20.76
C ILE A 4 10.13 83.02 20.50
N ARG A 5 9.58 82.95 19.28
CA ARG A 5 8.88 81.75 18.76
C ARG A 5 9.90 80.72 18.26
N PRO A 6 9.53 79.42 18.27
CA PRO A 6 9.68 78.62 17.05
C PRO A 6 8.42 77.77 16.79
N LYS A 7 7.70 78.02 15.70
CA LYS A 7 7.83 77.38 14.37
C LYS A 7 7.35 75.91 14.37
N SER A 8 6.04 75.76 14.14
CA SER A 8 5.41 74.49 13.75
C SER A 8 6.03 73.95 12.47
N ARG A 9 6.65 72.77 12.52
CA ARG A 9 6.96 71.95 11.35
C ARG A 9 6.14 70.68 11.44
N GLY A 10 5.13 70.58 10.58
CA GLY A 10 4.41 69.33 10.34
C GLY A 10 5.37 68.27 9.82
N ILE A 11 5.47 67.16 10.55
CA ILE A 11 6.13 65.96 10.07
C ILE A 11 5.03 65.11 9.44
N SER A 12 5.05 65.07 8.12
CA SER A 12 4.21 64.20 7.30
C SER A 12 4.55 62.73 7.58
N LEU A 13 3.51 61.90 7.73
CA LEU A 13 3.57 60.47 8.01
C LEU A 13 4.26 59.62 6.92
N ASN A 14 4.80 60.23 5.87
CA ASN A 14 5.41 59.53 4.74
C ASN A 14 6.88 59.13 4.94
N SER A 15 7.51 59.47 6.08
CA SER A 15 8.93 59.13 6.32
C SER A 15 9.17 57.79 7.03
N PHE A 16 8.14 57.06 7.46
CA PHE A 16 8.32 55.75 8.11
C PHE A 16 8.23 54.54 7.16
N MET A 17 7.92 54.76 5.87
CA MET A 17 7.58 53.68 4.94
C MET A 17 8.62 53.45 3.83
N GLN A 18 9.91 53.73 4.09
CA GLN A 18 10.98 53.48 3.09
C GLN A 18 12.19 52.67 3.56
N VAL A 19 12.28 52.22 4.82
CA VAL A 19 13.52 51.56 5.31
C VAL A 19 13.41 50.02 5.46
N SER A 20 12.23 49.41 5.33
CA SER A 20 12.08 47.96 5.61
C SER A 20 12.05 47.04 4.39
N PHE A 21 12.16 47.56 3.16
CA PHE A 21 11.99 46.75 1.94
C PHE A 21 13.21 46.00 1.36
N PRO A 22 14.50 46.28 1.67
CA PRO A 22 15.59 45.56 0.99
C PRO A 22 16.02 44.24 1.66
N ILE A 23 15.68 44.01 2.93
CA ILE A 23 16.16 42.82 3.68
C ILE A 23 15.28 41.60 3.43
N ILE A 24 13.96 41.79 3.37
CA ILE A 24 12.99 40.70 3.15
C ILE A 24 13.17 40.09 1.74
N LEU A 25 13.56 40.89 0.74
CA LEU A 25 13.83 40.37 -0.60
C LEU A 25 15.11 39.54 -0.68
N ARG A 26 16.15 39.86 0.11
CA ARG A 26 17.42 39.10 0.09
C ARG A 26 17.29 37.72 0.73
N VAL A 27 16.47 37.57 1.78
CA VAL A 27 16.19 36.25 2.38
C VAL A 27 15.39 35.38 1.41
N ARG A 28 14.43 35.96 0.68
CA ARG A 28 13.58 35.23 -0.28
C ARG A 28 14.33 34.73 -1.53
N ILE A 29 15.45 35.35 -1.90
CA ILE A 29 16.25 34.94 -3.06
C ILE A 29 17.24 33.82 -2.67
N ALA A 30 17.74 33.80 -1.44
CA ALA A 30 18.63 32.73 -0.96
C ALA A 30 17.89 31.39 -0.79
N GLU A 31 16.63 31.39 -0.34
CA GLU A 31 15.82 30.16 -0.25
C GLU A 31 15.61 29.51 -1.63
N LYS A 32 15.30 30.30 -2.67
CA LYS A 32 15.06 29.75 -4.02
C LYS A 32 16.27 29.02 -4.62
N ASN A 33 17.49 29.45 -4.30
CA ASN A 33 18.71 28.81 -4.79
C ASN A 33 19.08 27.53 -4.01
N ILE A 34 18.69 27.44 -2.74
CA ILE A 34 18.88 26.23 -1.92
C ILE A 34 17.93 25.12 -2.41
N PHE A 35 16.66 25.44 -2.68
CA PHE A 35 15.69 24.45 -3.19
C PHE A 35 15.97 23.95 -4.63
N SER A 36 16.78 24.68 -5.42
CA SER A 36 17.27 24.20 -6.72
C SER A 36 18.34 23.11 -6.58
N LYS A 37 19.21 23.23 -5.57
CA LYS A 37 20.35 22.33 -5.35
C LYS A 37 19.94 20.99 -4.77
N TYR A 38 18.88 20.98 -3.95
CA TYR A 38 18.22 19.77 -3.48
C TYR A 38 17.01 19.49 -4.38
N LYS A 39 17.30 19.07 -5.61
CA LYS A 39 16.36 18.37 -6.47
C LYS A 39 16.01 17.04 -5.79
N LEU A 40 15.22 17.16 -4.73
CA LEU A 40 14.62 16.14 -3.89
C LEU A 40 14.04 15.09 -4.82
N VAL A 41 14.78 14.00 -5.01
CA VAL A 41 14.32 12.64 -5.26
C VAL A 41 12.92 12.58 -5.88
N ILE A 42 12.75 13.18 -7.07
CA ILE A 42 11.66 12.85 -7.98
C ILE A 42 12.10 11.53 -8.58
N ILE A 43 11.92 10.44 -7.82
CA ILE A 43 12.02 9.09 -8.38
C ILE A 43 10.99 9.04 -9.49
N ARG A 44 11.52 9.05 -10.71
CA ARG A 44 10.83 9.26 -11.96
C ARG A 44 9.63 8.33 -12.11
N ARG A 45 8.44 8.91 -12.28
CA ARG A 45 7.30 8.28 -12.96
C ARG A 45 7.73 7.56 -14.25
N ASP A 46 8.75 8.07 -14.94
CA ASP A 46 9.32 7.47 -16.16
C ASP A 46 10.05 6.14 -15.93
N TRP A 47 10.68 5.94 -14.75
CA TRP A 47 11.42 4.71 -14.46
C TRP A 47 10.47 3.53 -14.22
N MET A 48 9.42 3.73 -13.41
CA MET A 48 8.36 2.73 -13.22
C MET A 48 7.67 2.36 -14.53
N ASN A 49 7.44 3.35 -15.40
CA ASN A 49 6.92 3.12 -16.75
C ASN A 49 7.86 2.27 -17.61
N SER A 50 9.18 2.44 -17.47
CA SER A 50 10.16 1.67 -18.24
C SER A 50 10.23 0.20 -17.82
N PHE A 51 10.15 -0.08 -16.52
CA PHE A 51 10.21 -1.44 -15.98
C PHE A 51 8.94 -2.24 -16.31
N GLY A 52 7.77 -1.64 -16.09
CA GLY A 52 6.49 -2.27 -16.46
C GLY A 52 6.41 -2.57 -17.96
N LYS A 53 6.85 -1.64 -18.81
CA LYS A 53 6.95 -1.86 -20.27
C LYS A 53 7.85 -3.07 -20.60
N LYS A 54 9.05 -3.15 -20.03
CA LYS A 54 9.98 -4.28 -20.25
C LYS A 54 9.37 -5.62 -19.84
N ILE A 55 8.60 -5.67 -18.75
CA ILE A 55 7.91 -6.89 -18.32
C ILE A 55 6.84 -7.28 -19.33
N ILE A 56 5.99 -6.34 -19.72
CA ILE A 56 4.89 -6.58 -20.67
C ILE A 56 5.46 -7.03 -22.02
N ASP A 57 6.49 -6.35 -22.53
CA ASP A 57 7.15 -6.72 -23.79
C ASP A 57 7.71 -8.16 -23.74
N ARG A 58 8.28 -8.58 -22.59
CA ARG A 58 8.75 -9.96 -22.40
C ARG A 58 7.59 -10.97 -22.41
N PHE A 59 6.45 -10.65 -21.78
CA PHE A 59 5.28 -11.53 -21.79
C PHE A 59 4.63 -11.63 -23.18
N VAL A 60 4.57 -10.51 -23.90
CA VAL A 60 4.08 -10.46 -25.29
C VAL A 60 4.96 -11.31 -26.20
N LYS A 61 6.29 -11.17 -26.12
CA LYS A 61 7.24 -11.99 -26.88
C LYS A 61 7.11 -13.49 -26.58
N LYS A 62 6.75 -13.85 -25.35
CA LYS A 62 6.47 -15.24 -24.94
C LYS A 62 5.05 -15.72 -25.30
N GLY A 63 4.24 -14.89 -25.95
CA GLY A 63 2.87 -15.25 -26.34
C GLY A 63 1.91 -15.45 -25.16
N VAL A 64 2.22 -14.89 -23.98
CA VAL A 64 1.37 -15.08 -22.79
C VAL A 64 0.13 -14.22 -22.91
N SER A 65 -1.05 -14.85 -22.84
CA SER A 65 -2.32 -14.13 -22.94
C SER A 65 -2.55 -13.21 -21.73
N PRO A 66 -3.11 -11.99 -21.93
CA PRO A 66 -3.45 -11.08 -20.83
C PRO A 66 -4.38 -11.72 -19.79
N HIS A 67 -5.27 -12.60 -20.25
CA HIS A 67 -6.15 -13.40 -19.39
C HIS A 67 -5.34 -14.27 -18.42
N LYS A 68 -4.33 -14.98 -18.90
CA LYS A 68 -3.53 -15.91 -18.08
C LYS A 68 -2.73 -15.16 -17.02
N VAL A 69 -2.18 -13.98 -17.35
CA VAL A 69 -1.50 -13.13 -16.36
C VAL A 69 -2.48 -12.66 -15.31
N ALA A 70 -3.63 -12.10 -15.70
CA ALA A 70 -4.65 -11.61 -14.76
C ALA A 70 -5.17 -12.72 -13.84
N TRP A 71 -5.45 -13.91 -14.40
CA TRP A 71 -5.86 -15.09 -13.63
C TRP A 71 -4.83 -15.49 -12.59
N SER A 72 -3.55 -15.58 -13.00
CA SER A 72 -2.44 -15.93 -12.11
C SER A 72 -2.21 -14.86 -11.04
N SER A 73 -2.33 -13.58 -11.38
CA SER A 73 -2.22 -12.48 -10.41
C SER A 73 -3.35 -12.50 -9.38
N SER A 74 -4.56 -12.89 -9.77
CA SER A 74 -5.71 -12.97 -8.86
C SER A 74 -5.51 -14.05 -7.81
N TRP A 75 -5.00 -15.21 -8.23
CA TRP A 75 -4.59 -16.26 -7.31
C TRP A 75 -3.43 -15.87 -6.40
N GLY A 76 -2.44 -15.14 -6.92
CA GLY A 76 -1.37 -14.60 -6.09
C GLY A 76 -1.89 -13.62 -5.04
N MET A 77 -2.88 -12.79 -5.41
CA MET A 77 -3.53 -11.88 -4.48
C MET A 77 -4.35 -12.62 -3.42
N TYR A 78 -5.11 -13.64 -3.82
CA TYR A 78 -5.83 -14.50 -2.89
C TYR A 78 -4.87 -15.08 -1.85
N LEU A 79 -3.77 -15.70 -2.30
CA LEU A 79 -2.80 -16.29 -1.38
C LEU A 79 -2.14 -15.24 -0.46
N ALA A 80 -1.94 -14.01 -0.95
CA ALA A 80 -1.33 -12.93 -0.17
C ALA A 80 -2.18 -12.50 1.03
N PHE A 81 -3.50 -12.48 0.87
CA PHE A 81 -4.46 -12.17 1.93
C PHE A 81 -5.01 -13.42 2.62
N SER A 82 -4.63 -14.62 2.18
CA SER A 82 -5.17 -15.85 2.73
C SER A 82 -4.59 -16.13 4.12
N PRO A 83 -5.38 -16.74 5.02
CA PRO A 83 -4.96 -16.98 6.41
C PRO A 83 -3.97 -18.16 6.55
N PHE A 84 -3.40 -18.66 5.46
CA PHE A 84 -2.56 -19.86 5.40
C PHE A 84 -1.06 -19.58 5.55
N LEU A 85 -0.69 -18.69 6.48
CA LEU A 85 0.69 -18.31 6.72
C LEU A 85 1.60 -19.53 6.92
N GLY A 86 2.79 -19.49 6.33
CA GLY A 86 3.78 -20.58 6.39
C GLY A 86 3.61 -21.66 5.32
N ILE A 87 2.39 -21.96 4.86
CA ILE A 87 2.16 -22.97 3.80
C ILE A 87 1.88 -22.35 2.42
N GLN A 88 1.80 -21.02 2.32
CA GLN A 88 1.45 -20.31 1.09
C GLN A 88 2.34 -20.68 -0.10
N THR A 89 3.65 -20.92 0.12
CA THR A 89 4.58 -21.34 -0.94
C THR A 89 4.15 -22.66 -1.59
N ILE A 90 3.69 -23.62 -0.81
CA ILE A 90 3.20 -24.91 -1.31
C ILE A 90 1.88 -24.68 -2.07
N LEU A 91 1.01 -23.84 -1.51
CA LEU A 91 -0.26 -23.47 -2.15
C LEU A 91 -0.05 -22.79 -3.52
N VAL A 92 1.05 -22.07 -3.75
CA VAL A 92 1.38 -21.53 -5.08
C VAL A 92 1.45 -22.64 -6.13
N PHE A 93 2.15 -23.73 -5.83
CA PHE A 93 2.30 -24.86 -6.76
C PHE A 93 0.99 -25.62 -6.96
N ILE A 94 0.24 -25.83 -5.87
CA ILE A 94 -1.09 -26.45 -5.91
C ILE A 94 -2.02 -25.63 -6.82
N VAL A 95 -2.09 -24.32 -6.59
CA VAL A 95 -2.94 -23.42 -7.38
C VAL A 95 -2.48 -23.36 -8.84
N ALA A 96 -1.17 -23.28 -9.09
CA ALA A 96 -0.62 -23.31 -10.44
C ALA A 96 -0.98 -24.60 -11.19
N PHE A 97 -0.95 -25.74 -10.51
CA PHE A 97 -1.31 -27.03 -11.06
C PHE A 97 -2.81 -27.13 -11.38
N PHE A 98 -3.68 -26.95 -10.37
CA PHE A 98 -5.12 -27.15 -10.53
C PHE A 98 -5.78 -26.10 -11.43
N PHE A 99 -5.39 -24.83 -11.29
CA PHE A 99 -6.02 -23.72 -12.02
C PHE A 99 -5.26 -23.33 -13.29
N ARG A 100 -4.23 -24.10 -13.66
CA ARG A 100 -3.35 -23.83 -14.82
C ARG A 100 -2.76 -22.41 -14.81
N ALA A 101 -2.57 -21.87 -13.62
CA ALA A 101 -1.98 -20.54 -13.41
C ALA A 101 -0.46 -20.59 -13.57
N GLN A 102 0.15 -19.46 -13.92
CA GLN A 102 1.60 -19.35 -14.04
C GLN A 102 2.22 -19.15 -12.66
N ALA A 103 2.83 -20.20 -12.11
CA ALA A 103 3.41 -20.22 -10.76
C ALA A 103 4.30 -19.00 -10.46
N SER A 104 5.15 -18.58 -11.41
CA SER A 104 6.02 -17.42 -11.23
C SER A 104 5.25 -16.11 -11.03
N VAL A 105 4.11 -15.93 -11.69
CA VAL A 105 3.24 -14.75 -11.52
C VAL A 105 2.54 -14.81 -10.17
N VAL A 106 1.98 -15.96 -9.80
CA VAL A 106 1.33 -16.18 -8.49
C VAL A 106 2.33 -15.87 -7.37
N PHE A 107 3.53 -16.46 -7.43
CA PHE A 107 4.62 -16.24 -6.48
C PHE A 107 5.03 -14.77 -6.39
N THR A 108 5.21 -14.10 -7.53
CA THR A 108 5.61 -12.68 -7.55
C THR A 108 4.58 -11.81 -6.84
N VAL A 109 3.29 -11.99 -7.14
CA VAL A 109 2.23 -11.21 -6.50
C VAL A 109 2.16 -11.51 -5.01
N LEU A 110 2.19 -12.80 -4.64
CA LEU A 110 2.18 -13.24 -3.25
C LEU A 110 3.21 -12.52 -2.39
N TYR A 111 4.49 -12.60 -2.74
CA TYR A 111 5.57 -12.03 -1.91
C TYR A 111 5.74 -10.51 -2.05
N THR A 112 5.23 -9.93 -3.14
CA THR A 112 5.21 -8.46 -3.25
C THR A 112 4.18 -7.89 -2.27
N VAL A 113 3.01 -8.52 -2.19
CA VAL A 113 1.89 -8.04 -1.36
C VAL A 113 2.03 -8.51 0.09
N ASN A 114 2.41 -9.76 0.33
CA ASN A 114 2.64 -10.34 1.66
C ASN A 114 4.14 -10.31 1.99
N ASN A 115 4.59 -9.16 2.49
CA ASN A 115 5.95 -8.93 2.98
C ASN A 115 5.89 -8.56 4.47
N PRO A 116 7.01 -8.54 5.23
CA PRO A 116 6.90 -8.36 6.68
C PRO A 116 6.29 -7.02 7.14
N TRP A 117 6.23 -6.01 6.28
CA TRP A 117 5.66 -4.70 6.56
C TRP A 117 4.14 -4.70 6.35
N THR A 118 3.64 -5.51 5.40
CA THR A 118 2.22 -5.65 5.09
C THR A 118 1.56 -6.84 5.77
N MET A 119 2.32 -7.88 6.16
CA MET A 119 1.77 -9.08 6.78
C MET A 119 1.02 -8.75 8.08
N ILE A 120 1.63 -7.95 8.96
CA ILE A 120 1.02 -7.59 10.25
C ILE A 120 -0.35 -6.91 10.06
N PRO A 121 -0.48 -5.83 9.24
CA PRO A 121 -1.78 -5.21 9.04
C PRO A 121 -2.78 -6.13 8.32
N ILE A 122 -2.33 -7.01 7.41
CA ILE A 122 -3.21 -8.00 6.76
C ILE A 122 -3.79 -8.96 7.79
N VAL A 123 -2.94 -9.58 8.62
CA VAL A 123 -3.37 -10.55 9.65
C VAL A 123 -4.34 -9.92 10.65
N LEU A 124 -4.04 -8.69 11.08
CA LEU A 124 -4.91 -7.97 12.00
C LEU A 124 -6.27 -7.66 11.35
N MET A 125 -6.26 -7.20 10.10
CA MET A 125 -7.48 -6.92 9.35
C MET A 125 -8.33 -8.18 9.17
N ASP A 126 -7.72 -9.31 8.79
CA ASP A 126 -8.38 -10.60 8.63
C ASP A 126 -9.05 -11.05 9.93
N TYR A 127 -8.34 -10.95 11.05
CA TYR A 127 -8.86 -11.31 12.36
C TYR A 127 -10.01 -10.40 12.81
N LEU A 128 -9.81 -9.07 12.77
CA LEU A 128 -10.81 -8.10 13.22
C LEU A 128 -12.09 -8.17 12.38
N PHE A 129 -11.94 -8.32 11.06
CA PHE A 129 -13.09 -8.49 10.16
C PHE A 129 -13.86 -9.78 10.47
N GLY A 130 -13.15 -10.88 10.73
CA GLY A 130 -13.76 -12.13 11.15
C GLY A 130 -14.50 -12.02 12.50
N VAL A 131 -13.91 -11.33 13.48
CA VAL A 131 -14.53 -11.11 14.80
C VAL A 131 -15.81 -10.30 14.64
N TRP A 132 -15.75 -9.21 13.87
CA TRP A 132 -16.91 -8.38 13.53
C TRP A 132 -18.01 -9.19 12.85
N LEU A 133 -17.66 -10.08 11.92
CA LEU A 133 -18.60 -10.95 11.23
C LEU A 133 -19.31 -11.91 12.21
N PHE A 134 -18.56 -12.59 13.07
CA PHE A 134 -19.11 -13.51 14.06
C PHE A 134 -20.01 -12.80 15.07
N GLN A 135 -19.67 -11.57 15.47
CA GLN A 135 -20.50 -10.74 16.35
C GLN A 135 -21.85 -10.40 15.70
N ILE A 136 -21.85 -10.00 14.43
CA ILE A 136 -23.09 -9.67 13.71
C ILE A 136 -24.02 -10.87 13.60
N PHE A 137 -23.47 -12.07 13.36
CA PHE A 137 -24.26 -13.29 13.24
C PHE A 137 -24.54 -13.98 14.58
N GLY A 138 -24.06 -13.42 15.70
CA GLY A 138 -24.24 -14.03 17.03
C GLY A 138 -23.57 -15.40 17.17
N ILE A 139 -22.53 -15.69 16.39
CA ILE A 139 -21.85 -16.99 16.40
C ILE A 139 -20.85 -17.02 17.56
N SER A 140 -20.95 -18.04 18.42
CA SER A 140 -19.98 -18.24 19.50
C SER A 140 -18.61 -18.62 18.93
N MET A 141 -17.63 -17.73 19.10
CA MET A 141 -16.25 -17.95 18.68
C MET A 141 -15.54 -18.97 19.57
N ALA A 142 -15.98 -19.15 20.82
CA ALA A 142 -15.33 -20.01 21.79
C ALA A 142 -15.81 -21.47 21.72
N ALA A 143 -17.05 -21.70 21.27
CA ALA A 143 -17.67 -23.04 21.26
C ALA A 143 -16.95 -24.04 20.35
N TYR A 144 -16.25 -23.57 19.32
CA TYR A 144 -15.63 -24.41 18.30
C TYR A 144 -14.10 -24.39 18.32
N GLU A 145 -13.48 -23.78 19.33
CA GLU A 145 -12.03 -23.58 19.33
C GLU A 145 -11.29 -24.94 19.44
N PRO A 146 -10.34 -25.24 18.52
CA PRO A 146 -9.59 -26.49 18.58
C PRO A 146 -8.72 -26.57 19.84
N TYR A 147 -8.59 -27.76 20.44
CA TYR A 147 -7.80 -27.95 21.67
C TYR A 147 -6.34 -27.44 21.56
N TRP A 148 -5.70 -27.66 20.41
CA TRP A 148 -4.32 -27.25 20.17
C TRP A 148 -4.11 -25.72 20.21
N MET A 149 -5.16 -24.92 20.01
CA MET A 149 -5.09 -23.47 20.14
C MET A 149 -4.84 -23.00 21.57
N GLY A 150 -5.04 -23.88 22.57
CA GLY A 150 -4.61 -23.60 23.94
C GLY A 150 -3.10 -23.37 24.05
N TRP A 151 -2.30 -24.17 23.34
CA TRP A 151 -0.83 -24.00 23.30
C TRP A 151 -0.43 -22.68 22.63
N VAL A 152 -1.07 -22.34 21.50
CA VAL A 152 -0.83 -21.09 20.77
C VAL A 152 -1.15 -19.87 21.65
N ASN A 153 -2.32 -19.88 22.28
CA ASN A 153 -2.76 -18.82 23.18
C ASN A 153 -1.80 -18.67 24.37
N ALA A 154 -1.37 -19.76 25.00
CA ALA A 154 -0.42 -19.70 26.10
C ALA A 154 0.93 -19.09 25.70
N LYS A 155 1.35 -19.25 24.44
CA LYS A 155 2.63 -18.71 23.94
C LYS A 155 2.52 -17.29 23.40
N LEU A 156 1.46 -16.94 22.68
CA LEU A 156 1.37 -15.66 21.97
C LEU A 156 0.63 -14.58 22.78
N THR A 157 -0.48 -14.93 23.43
CA THR A 157 -1.32 -13.98 24.16
C THR A 157 -0.54 -13.14 25.18
N PRO A 158 0.38 -13.68 26.01
CA PRO A 158 1.12 -12.86 26.97
C PRO A 158 1.91 -11.72 26.33
N TYR A 159 2.38 -11.90 25.09
CA TYR A 159 3.09 -10.88 24.34
C TYR A 159 2.15 -9.93 23.59
N LEU A 160 0.96 -10.39 23.19
CA LEU A 160 0.01 -9.60 22.40
C LEU A 160 -0.94 -8.76 23.27
N THR A 161 -1.37 -9.28 24.43
CA THR A 161 -2.32 -8.60 25.33
C THR A 161 -1.91 -7.18 25.69
N PRO A 162 -0.65 -6.87 26.05
CA PRO A 162 -0.27 -5.51 26.44
C PRO A 162 -0.40 -4.48 25.32
N TYR A 163 -0.28 -4.90 24.05
CA TYR A 163 -0.28 -4.00 22.90
C TYR A 163 -1.61 -3.97 22.16
N LEU A 164 -2.33 -5.10 22.12
CA LEU A 164 -3.55 -5.28 21.32
C LEU A 164 -4.80 -5.55 22.15
N GLY A 165 -4.68 -5.79 23.47
CA GLY A 165 -5.81 -6.12 24.35
C GLY A 165 -6.44 -7.50 24.07
N VAL A 166 -5.83 -8.33 23.21
CA VAL A 166 -6.37 -9.63 22.81
C VAL A 166 -6.06 -10.68 23.87
N GLN A 167 -7.09 -11.10 24.63
CA GLN A 167 -6.93 -12.10 25.71
C GLN A 167 -6.88 -13.54 25.21
N GLN A 168 -7.56 -13.85 24.11
CA GLN A 168 -7.51 -15.17 23.49
C GLN A 168 -7.65 -15.00 21.98
N LEU A 169 -6.64 -15.45 21.25
CA LEU A 169 -6.71 -15.64 19.80
C LEU A 169 -7.69 -16.77 19.50
N LYS A 170 -8.65 -16.45 18.63
CA LYS A 170 -9.62 -17.40 18.09
C LYS A 170 -9.29 -17.68 16.64
N ILE A 171 -9.12 -18.96 16.30
CA ILE A 171 -8.69 -19.31 14.94
C ILE A 171 -9.78 -19.12 13.89
N TRP A 172 -11.04 -19.38 14.25
CA TRP A 172 -12.15 -19.35 13.28
C TRP A 172 -12.43 -17.97 12.71
N PRO A 173 -12.50 -16.89 13.52
CA PRO A 173 -12.60 -15.54 12.98
C PRO A 173 -11.47 -15.22 12.00
N TYR A 174 -10.22 -15.56 12.33
CA TYR A 174 -9.08 -15.35 11.45
C TYR A 174 -9.23 -16.11 10.11
N LEU A 175 -9.58 -17.40 10.17
CA LEU A 175 -9.76 -18.21 8.96
C LEU A 175 -10.90 -17.70 8.08
N VAL A 176 -12.05 -17.37 8.67
CA VAL A 176 -13.22 -16.92 7.89
C VAL A 176 -12.98 -15.51 7.33
N GLY A 177 -12.50 -14.59 8.18
CA GLY A 177 -12.26 -13.21 7.78
C GLY A 177 -11.21 -13.11 6.67
N GLY A 178 -10.07 -13.79 6.84
CA GLY A 178 -9.00 -13.79 5.84
C GLY A 178 -9.43 -14.39 4.50
N ASN A 179 -10.19 -15.51 4.49
CA ASN A 179 -10.67 -16.07 3.24
C ASN A 179 -11.65 -15.12 2.52
N ILE A 180 -12.56 -14.46 3.23
CA ILE A 180 -13.52 -13.51 2.61
C ILE A 180 -12.76 -12.32 2.01
N ILE A 181 -11.85 -11.71 2.76
CA ILE A 181 -11.04 -10.59 2.29
C ILE A 181 -10.18 -11.01 1.10
N ALA A 182 -9.55 -12.18 1.17
CA ALA A 182 -8.74 -12.72 0.08
C ALA A 182 -9.55 -12.92 -1.21
N ILE A 183 -10.79 -13.43 -1.12
CA ILE A 183 -11.69 -13.57 -2.26
C ILE A 183 -12.01 -12.19 -2.85
N ILE A 184 -12.39 -11.22 -2.02
CA ILE A 184 -12.70 -9.86 -2.47
C ILE A 184 -11.49 -9.24 -3.18
N ALA A 185 -10.30 -9.31 -2.58
CA ALA A 185 -9.06 -8.79 -3.15
C ALA A 185 -8.72 -9.48 -4.49
N ALA A 186 -8.90 -10.79 -4.59
CA ALA A 186 -8.68 -11.56 -5.82
C ALA A 186 -9.68 -11.17 -6.93
N CYS A 187 -10.97 -11.07 -6.59
CA CYS A 187 -12.03 -10.66 -7.51
C CYS A 187 -11.80 -9.25 -8.07
N ILE A 188 -11.29 -8.32 -7.25
CA ILE A 188 -10.92 -6.97 -7.70
C ILE A 188 -9.65 -6.99 -8.55
N THR A 189 -8.67 -7.82 -8.21
CA THR A 189 -7.38 -7.89 -8.89
C THR A 189 -7.54 -8.34 -10.34
N TYR A 190 -8.39 -9.32 -10.62
CA TYR A 190 -8.60 -9.85 -11.96
C TYR A 190 -8.92 -8.76 -13.01
N PRO A 191 -10.00 -7.96 -12.89
CA PRO A 191 -10.34 -6.94 -13.87
C PRO A 191 -9.32 -5.81 -13.92
N VAL A 192 -8.71 -5.43 -12.80
CA VAL A 192 -7.69 -4.38 -12.75
C VAL A 192 -6.46 -4.79 -13.55
N ILE A 193 -5.88 -5.96 -13.26
CA ILE A 193 -4.69 -6.46 -13.96
C ILE A 193 -5.01 -6.71 -15.43
N LYS A 194 -6.17 -7.30 -15.74
CA LYS A 194 -6.59 -7.55 -17.13
C LYS A 194 -6.65 -6.24 -17.93
N ARG A 195 -7.25 -5.17 -17.39
CA ARG A 195 -7.33 -3.86 -18.06
C ARG A 195 -5.94 -3.24 -18.27
N VAL A 196 -5.07 -3.29 -17.26
CA VAL A 196 -3.70 -2.74 -17.35
C VAL A 196 -2.86 -3.51 -18.37
N TYR A 197 -2.89 -4.84 -18.33
CA TYR A 197 -2.12 -5.68 -19.24
C TYR A 197 -2.64 -5.62 -20.67
N LEU A 198 -3.95 -5.56 -20.91
CA LEU A 198 -4.51 -5.42 -22.26
C LEU A 198 -4.02 -4.13 -22.93
N ARG A 199 -4.09 -2.99 -22.22
CA ARG A 199 -3.58 -1.70 -22.73
C ARG A 199 -2.09 -1.76 -23.05
N GLY A 200 -1.29 -2.39 -22.19
CA GLY A 200 0.13 -2.58 -22.43
C GLY A 200 0.42 -3.53 -23.59
N PHE A 201 -0.36 -4.61 -23.71
CA PHE A 201 -0.23 -5.62 -24.76
C PHE A 201 -0.53 -5.03 -26.14
N GLU A 202 -1.61 -4.27 -26.27
CA GLU A 202 -1.94 -3.55 -27.51
C GLU A 202 -0.87 -2.54 -27.89
N ALA A 203 -0.37 -1.77 -26.92
CA ALA A 203 0.71 -0.81 -27.13
C ALA A 203 2.04 -1.49 -27.53
N ALA A 204 2.32 -2.68 -26.99
CA ALA A 204 3.51 -3.46 -27.34
C ALA A 204 3.39 -4.09 -28.73
N LYS A 205 2.20 -4.63 -29.08
CA LYS A 205 1.94 -5.22 -30.40
C LYS A 205 2.15 -4.20 -31.52
N ARG A 206 1.72 -2.94 -31.33
CA ARG A 206 1.94 -1.83 -32.27
C ARG A 206 3.40 -1.42 -32.47
N ARG A 207 4.33 -1.84 -31.59
CA ARG A 207 5.77 -1.54 -31.73
C ARG A 207 6.54 -2.63 -32.46
N VAL A 208 5.96 -3.83 -32.54
CA VAL A 208 6.60 -5.02 -33.13
C VAL A 208 6.04 -5.32 -34.52
N ALA A 209 4.83 -4.86 -34.81
CA ALA A 209 4.27 -4.77 -36.17
C ALA A 209 4.83 -3.55 -36.90
#